data_AF-A0A4U6CLY9-F1
#
_entry.id   AF-A0A4U6CLY9-F1
#
_cell.length_a   1.000
_cell.length_b   1.000
_cell.length_c   1.000
_cell.angle_alpha   90.00
_cell.angle_beta   90.00
_cell.angle_gamma   90.00
#
_symmetry.space_group_name_H-M   'P 1'
#
loop_
_entity.id
_entity.type
_entity.pdbx_description
1 polymer ?
#
loop_
_entity_poly.entity_id
_entity_poly.type
_entity_poly.pdbx_seq_one_letter_code
_entity_poly.pdbx_strand_id
1 'polypeptide(L)' 'MLKVVEKAEEMYRLVSDFESGGYTRQSFADLHGVSVSKLDYWRVRYRNQNTEHSGFVEIGRKSDPVSIEIV' A
#
# COMPACT_ATOMS: atom_id res chain seq x y z
N MET A 1 5.75 9.51 -25.50
CA MET A 1 6.33 9.83 -24.17
C MET A 1 5.15 10.10 -23.24
N LEU A 2 4.63 9.06 -22.59
CA LEU A 2 3.46 9.17 -21.70
C LEU A 2 3.80 10.10 -20.54
N LYS A 3 2.94 11.10 -20.32
CA LYS A 3 3.19 12.22 -19.41
C LYS A 3 3.20 11.68 -17.99
N VAL A 4 4.11 12.17 -17.15
CA VAL A 4 4.33 11.73 -15.75
C VAL A 4 3.04 11.66 -14.92
N VAL A 5 2.03 12.45 -15.28
CA VAL A 5 0.70 12.48 -14.67
C VAL A 5 -0.08 11.18 -14.88
N GLU A 6 -0.03 10.60 -16.08
CA GLU A 6 -0.77 9.36 -16.42
C GLU A 6 -0.25 8.16 -15.61
N LYS A 7 1.06 8.15 -15.32
CA LYS A 7 1.69 7.11 -14.48
C LYS A 7 1.28 7.20 -13.01
N ALA A 8 0.97 8.39 -12.51
CA ALA A 8 0.54 8.57 -11.13
C ALA A 8 -0.91 8.11 -10.95
N GLU A 9 -1.78 8.38 -11.92
CA GLU A 9 -3.17 7.96 -11.88
C GLU A 9 -3.32 6.44 -11.93
N GLU A 10 -2.56 5.78 -12.83
CA GLU A 10 -2.51 4.32 -12.91
C GLU A 10 -2.01 3.68 -11.61
N MET A 11 -0.97 4.26 -11.01
CA MET A 11 -0.46 3.85 -9.70
C MET A 11 -1.54 3.92 -8.60
N TYR A 12 -2.30 5.01 -8.55
CA TYR A 12 -3.33 5.17 -7.52
C TYR A 12 -4.51 4.22 -7.69
N ARG A 13 -4.92 3.96 -8.93
CA ARG A 13 -5.94 2.94 -9.22
C ARG A 13 -5.49 1.58 -8.71
N LEU A 14 -4.26 1.16 -9.03
CA LEU A 14 -3.72 -0.12 -8.56
C LEU A 14 -3.64 -0.23 -7.05
N VAL A 15 -3.25 0.84 -6.35
CA VAL A 15 -3.25 0.84 -4.87
C VAL A 15 -4.67 0.75 -4.32
N SER A 16 -5.63 1.47 -4.89
CA SER A 16 -7.04 1.41 -4.47
C SER A 16 -7.64 0.01 -4.68
N ASP A 17 -7.35 -0.62 -5.82
CA ASP A 17 -7.80 -1.97 -6.14
C ASP A 17 -7.16 -2.99 -5.20
N PHE A 18 -5.88 -2.81 -4.83
CA PHE A 18 -5.20 -3.63 -3.84
C PHE A 18 -5.79 -3.50 -2.44
N GLU A 19 -6.10 -2.29 -1.98
CA GLU A 19 -6.68 -2.08 -0.64
C GLU A 19 -8.14 -2.59 -0.56
N SER A 20 -8.85 -2.61 -1.69
CA SER A 20 -10.23 -3.10 -1.78
C SER A 20 -10.31 -4.62 -1.98
N GLY A 21 -9.32 -5.20 -2.67
CA GLY A 21 -9.23 -6.63 -2.91
C GLY A 21 -8.48 -7.31 -1.78
N GLY A 22 -9.02 -8.41 -1.23
CA GLY A 22 -8.36 -9.21 -0.19
C GLY A 22 -7.10 -9.97 -0.64
N TYR A 23 -6.34 -9.43 -1.58
CA TYR A 23 -5.13 -10.02 -2.12
C TYR A 23 -3.96 -9.85 -1.16
N THR A 24 -3.03 -10.82 -1.17
CA THR A 24 -1.74 -10.60 -0.53
C THR A 24 -0.88 -9.68 -1.38
N ARG A 25 0.06 -8.97 -0.75
CA ARG A 25 1.01 -8.08 -1.45
C ARG A 25 1.76 -8.78 -2.58
N GLN A 26 2.18 -10.02 -2.33
CA GLN A 26 2.91 -10.84 -3.31
C GLN A 26 2.01 -11.19 -4.49
N SER A 27 0.81 -11.73 -4.23
CA SER A 27 -0.11 -12.16 -5.28
C SER A 27 -0.58 -10.99 -6.16
N PHE A 28 -0.81 -9.81 -5.57
CA PHE A 28 -1.20 -8.62 -6.32
C PHE A 28 -0.05 -8.08 -7.18
N ALA A 29 1.16 -8.07 -6.62
CA ALA A 29 2.36 -7.67 -7.33
C ALA A 29 2.61 -8.54 -8.57
N ASP A 30 2.50 -9.87 -8.40
CA ASP A 30 2.66 -10.84 -9.48
C ASP A 30 1.56 -10.70 -10.54
N LEU A 31 0.30 -10.48 -10.14
CA LEU A 31 -0.84 -10.30 -11.04
C LEU A 31 -0.70 -9.07 -11.95
N HIS A 32 -0.19 -7.96 -11.40
CA HIS A 32 -0.08 -6.70 -12.11
C HIS A 32 1.33 -6.45 -12.69
N GLY A 33 2.25 -7.42 -12.59
CA GLY A 33 3.61 -7.31 -13.11
C GLY A 33 4.42 -6.19 -12.45
N VAL A 34 4.15 -5.88 -11.18
CA VAL A 34 4.84 -4.86 -10.41
C VAL A 34 5.64 -5.53 -9.30
N SER A 35 6.78 -4.97 -8.91
CA SER A 35 7.51 -5.51 -7.77
C SER A 35 6.82 -5.14 -6.46
N VAL A 36 6.90 -6.02 -5.47
CA VAL A 36 6.34 -5.80 -4.12
C VAL A 36 6.86 -4.49 -3.50
N SER A 37 8.16 -4.21 -3.63
CA SER A 37 8.77 -2.97 -3.13
C SER A 37 8.19 -1.72 -3.80
N LYS A 38 7.85 -1.80 -5.09
CA LYS A 38 7.23 -0.71 -5.84
C LYS A 38 5.80 -0.49 -5.37
N LEU A 39 5.05 -1.57 -5.15
CA LEU A 39 3.70 -1.53 -4.57
C LEU A 39 3.72 -0.87 -3.18
N ASP A 40 4.66 -1.24 -2.30
CA ASP A 40 4.77 -0.63 -0.96
C ASP A 40 5.12 0.88 -1.04
N TYR A 41 6.03 1.27 -1.93
CA TYR A 41 6.30 2.69 -2.19
C TYR A 41 5.05 3.45 -2.63
N TRP A 42 4.25 2.86 -3.53
CA TRP A 42 3.00 3.43 -4.00
C TRP A 42 1.96 3.58 -2.89
N ARG A 43 1.84 2.60 -2.00
CA ARG A 43 0.94 2.64 -0.84
C ARG A 43 1.31 3.78 0.12
N VAL A 44 2.59 3.92 0.44
CA VAL A 44 3.07 5.02 1.30
C VAL A 44 2.79 6.37 0.65
N ARG A 45 3.06 6.50 -0.65
CA ARG A 45 2.82 7.73 -1.40
C ARG A 45 1.33 8.07 -1.49
N TYR A 46 0.48 7.09 -1.77
CA TYR A 46 -0.98 7.24 -1.79
C TYR A 46 -1.51 7.68 -0.44
N ARG A 47 -1.05 7.04 0.65
CA ARG A 47 -1.43 7.46 2.01
C ARG A 47 -1.01 8.90 2.27
N ASN A 48 0.25 9.26 1.98
CA ASN A 48 0.74 10.61 2.25
C ASN A 48 -0.08 11.68 1.51
N GLN A 49 -0.39 11.48 0.23
CA GLN A 49 -1.24 12.44 -0.51
C GLN A 49 -2.67 12.54 0.02
N ASN A 50 -3.26 11.43 0.48
CA ASN A 50 -4.58 11.46 1.12
C ASN A 50 -4.52 12.01 2.56
N THR A 51 -3.36 11.94 3.22
CA THR A 51 -3.19 12.38 4.61
C THR A 51 -2.82 13.86 4.73
N GLU A 52 -2.38 14.53 3.65
CA GLU A 52 -2.20 15.99 3.69
C GLU A 52 -3.51 16.76 3.97
N HIS A 53 -4.67 16.09 3.98
CA HIS A 53 -5.96 16.61 4.46
C HIS A 53 -6.36 16.19 5.89
N SER A 54 -5.60 15.32 6.58
CA SER A 54 -5.86 14.91 7.96
C SER A 54 -4.55 14.90 8.74
N GLY A 55 -4.31 15.96 9.51
CA GLY A 55 -3.06 16.23 10.24
C GLY A 55 -2.68 15.25 11.36
N PHE A 56 -3.18 14.02 11.36
CA PHE A 56 -2.79 12.97 12.30
C PHE A 56 -2.67 11.62 11.57
N VAL A 57 -1.43 11.15 11.39
CA VAL A 57 -1.16 9.77 10.97
C VAL A 57 -1.21 8.90 12.23
N GLU A 58 -2.30 8.17 12.42
CA GLU A 58 -2.33 7.09 13.40
C GLU A 58 -1.41 5.96 12.90
N ILE A 59 -0.21 5.87 13.45
CA ILE A 59 0.67 4.73 13.23
C ILE A 59 0.06 3.57 14.00
N GLY A 60 -0.76 2.78 13.32
CA GLY A 60 -1.27 1.51 13.83
C GLY A 60 -0.09 0.69 14.34
N ARG A 61 0.06 0.62 15.67
CA ARG A 61 0.98 -0.29 16.33
C ARG A 61 0.51 -1.69 15.96
N LYS A 62 1.17 -2.29 14.97
CA LYS A 62 1.07 -3.73 14.73
C LYS A 62 1.83 -4.42 15.87
N SER A 63 1.26 -4.36 17.06
CA SER A 63 1.55 -5.29 18.14
C SER A 63 0.74 -6.54 17.79
N ASP A 64 1.28 -7.38 16.91
CA ASP A 64 0.87 -8.78 16.90
C ASP A 64 1.18 -9.30 18.34
N PRO A 65 0.19 -9.75 19.14
CA PRO A 65 0.50 -10.34 20.43
C PRO A 65 1.23 -11.66 20.17
N VAL A 66 2.54 -11.67 20.45
CA VAL A 66 3.28 -12.92 20.60
C VAL A 66 2.75 -13.58 21.86
N SER A 67 1.90 -14.60 21.70
CA SER A 67 1.56 -15.52 22.79
C SER A 67 2.84 -16.27 23.18
N ILE A 68 3.47 -15.84 24.26
CA ILE A 68 4.54 -16.60 24.91
C ILE A 68 3.85 -17.61 25.82
N GLU A 69 3.71 -18.86 25.37
CA GLU A 69 3.42 -19.97 26.27
C GLU A 69 4.67 -20.24 27.12
N ILE A 70 4.56 -19.99 28.43
CA ILE A 70 5.56 -20.39 29.41
C ILE A 70 5.18 -21.81 29.86
N VAL A 71 6.04 -22.78 29.56
CA VAL A 71 6.01 -24.16 30.10
C VAL A 71 6.50 -24.17 31.55
#